data_AF-A0A7K7RA16-F1
#
_entry.id   AF-A0A7K7RA16-F1
#
_cell.length_a   1.000
_cell.length_b   1.000
_cell.length_c   1.000
_cell.angle_alpha   90.00
_cell.angle_beta   90.00
_cell.angle_gamma   90.00
#
_symmetry.space_group_name_H-M   'P 1'
#
loop_
_entity.id
_entity.type
_entity.pdbx_description
1 polymer ?
#
loop_
_entity_poly.entity_id
_entity_poly.type
_entity_poly.pdbx_seq_one_letter_code
_entity_poly.pdbx_strand_id
1 'polypeptide(L)'
;GDVIHRMLTATQYIAPLMANFNPSYSRNSTVQYLDNGTVFVVQWDKVYLQGKEDMGSFTFQAALHSSGRIVFGYKEIPVPVLQISASQHPVKAGLSDAFMVLNPSPDVPESRRRTIYEYHRVELDTSRITSLSAVEFTPLPS
;
A
#
# COMPACT_ATOMS: atom_id res chain seq x y z
N GLY A 1 -1.31 -19.74 1.46
CA GLY A 1 -1.75 -18.35 1.32
C GLY A 1 -2.56 -18.29 0.06
N ASP A 2 -3.89 -18.22 0.21
CA ASP A 2 -4.80 -18.21 -0.92
C ASP A 2 -4.49 -17.04 -1.86
N VAL A 3 -4.65 -17.29 -3.16
CA VAL A 3 -4.38 -16.35 -4.24
C VAL A 3 -5.21 -15.08 -4.02
N ILE A 4 -4.62 -14.04 -3.44
CA ILE A 4 -5.27 -12.75 -3.29
C ILE A 4 -5.32 -12.11 -4.69
N HIS A 5 -6.52 -12.02 -5.24
CA HIS A 5 -6.74 -11.47 -6.58
C HIS A 5 -6.34 -9.99 -6.66
N ARG A 6 -5.64 -9.61 -7.75
CA ARG A 6 -5.12 -8.27 -8.05
C ARG A 6 -6.15 -7.13 -7.94
N MET A 7 -7.44 -7.43 -8.10
CA MET A 7 -8.50 -6.42 -7.94
C MET A 7 -8.79 -6.09 -6.47
N LEU A 8 -8.68 -7.05 -5.55
CA LEU A 8 -9.03 -6.84 -4.14
C LEU A 8 -7.93 -6.04 -3.42
N THR A 9 -6.65 -6.32 -3.68
CA THR A 9 -5.54 -5.52 -3.13
C THR A 9 -5.53 -4.08 -3.64
N ALA A 10 -6.18 -3.81 -4.78
CA ALA A 10 -6.32 -2.45 -5.30
C ALA A 10 -7.42 -1.64 -4.58
N THR A 11 -8.34 -2.29 -3.86
CA THR A 11 -9.51 -1.66 -3.23
C THR A 11 -9.58 -1.85 -1.71
N GLN A 12 -8.87 -2.82 -1.13
CA GLN A 12 -8.74 -3.00 0.31
C GLN A 12 -7.26 -2.95 0.70
N TYR A 13 -6.85 -1.90 1.42
CA TYR A 13 -5.44 -1.69 1.74
C TYR A 13 -5.21 -0.76 2.94
N ILE A 14 -4.08 -0.99 3.60
CA ILE A 14 -3.33 0.01 4.37
C ILE A 14 -2.02 0.22 3.61
N ALA A 15 -1.91 1.33 2.89
CA ALA A 15 -0.83 1.55 1.94
C ALA A 15 -0.05 2.83 2.28
N PRO A 16 1.13 2.73 2.92
CA PRO A 16 1.99 3.89 3.13
C PRO A 16 2.47 4.48 1.79
N LEU A 17 2.83 3.60 0.85
CA LEU A 17 3.09 3.93 -0.55
C LEU A 17 2.93 2.67 -1.40
N MET A 18 1.87 2.62 -2.21
CA MET A 18 1.67 1.60 -3.23
C MET A 18 2.20 2.13 -4.56
N ALA A 19 3.08 1.37 -5.19
CA ALA A 19 3.59 1.60 -6.54
C ALA A 19 4.12 0.26 -7.11
N ASN A 20 4.66 0.27 -8.32
CA ASN A 20 5.22 -0.92 -8.97
C ASN A 20 6.60 -1.32 -8.37
N PHE A 21 6.70 -1.51 -7.06
CA PHE A 21 7.95 -1.89 -6.40
C PHE A 21 8.30 -3.36 -6.67
N ASN A 22 9.59 -3.62 -6.88
CA ASN A 22 10.14 -4.96 -6.98
C ASN A 22 11.20 -5.20 -5.90
N PRO A 23 10.81 -5.81 -4.75
CA PRO A 23 11.77 -6.19 -3.72
C PRO A 23 12.77 -7.25 -4.18
N SER A 24 12.50 -8.03 -5.23
CA SER A 24 13.42 -9.07 -5.70
C SER A 24 14.60 -8.53 -6.52
N TYR A 25 14.56 -7.27 -6.94
CA TYR A 25 15.60 -6.68 -7.79
C TYR A 25 16.98 -6.64 -7.13
N SER A 26 17.04 -6.28 -5.84
CA SER A 26 18.29 -6.12 -5.09
C SER A 26 18.32 -7.03 -3.87
N ARG A 27 19.47 -7.65 -3.60
CA ARG A 27 19.68 -8.45 -2.37
C ARG A 27 19.65 -7.60 -1.09
N ASN A 28 19.78 -6.28 -1.24
CA ASN A 28 19.69 -5.34 -0.13
C ASN A 28 18.26 -4.86 0.13
N SER A 29 17.33 -5.16 -0.78
CA SER A 29 15.91 -4.89 -0.56
C SER A 29 15.36 -5.87 0.45
N THR A 30 14.67 -5.38 1.47
CA THR A 30 13.99 -6.24 2.42
C THR A 30 12.57 -5.74 2.71
N VAL A 31 11.67 -6.67 3.00
CA VAL A 31 10.38 -6.36 3.62
C VAL A 31 10.38 -7.06 4.96
N GLN A 32 10.41 -6.27 6.04
CA GLN A 32 10.53 -6.76 7.40
C GLN A 32 9.33 -6.31 8.20
N TYR A 33 8.95 -7.09 9.20
CA TYR A 33 7.94 -6.69 10.17
C TYR A 33 8.46 -6.83 11.59
N LEU A 34 7.91 -6.03 12.47
CA LEU A 34 8.11 -6.06 13.91
C LEU A 34 6.75 -6.05 14.58
N ASP A 35 6.53 -6.95 15.52
CA ASP A 35 5.41 -6.89 16.44
C ASP A 35 5.95 -6.95 17.87
N ASN A 36 5.56 -5.99 18.71
CA ASN A 36 5.90 -5.99 20.13
C ASN A 36 4.67 -6.03 21.05
N GLY A 37 3.50 -6.33 20.51
CA GLY A 37 2.21 -6.35 21.21
C GLY A 37 1.55 -4.99 21.39
N THR A 38 2.29 -3.88 21.23
CA THR A 38 1.75 -2.51 21.31
C THR A 38 1.68 -1.81 19.96
N VAL A 39 2.59 -2.19 19.05
CA VAL A 39 2.66 -1.71 17.68
C VAL A 39 3.08 -2.84 16.76
N PHE A 40 2.41 -2.94 15.62
CA PHE A 40 2.81 -3.77 14.49
C PHE A 40 3.37 -2.87 13.39
N VAL A 41 4.61 -3.09 12.97
CA VAL A 41 5.30 -2.29 11.96
C VAL A 41 5.68 -3.18 10.79
N VAL A 42 5.43 -2.70 9.57
CA VAL A 42 5.99 -3.27 8.34
C VAL A 42 6.84 -2.21 7.66
N GLN A 43 8.09 -2.55 7.35
CA GLN A 43 9.02 -1.68 6.63
C GLN A 43 9.39 -2.31 5.29
N TRP A 44 9.30 -1.51 4.24
CA TRP A 44 9.91 -1.75 2.95
C TRP A 44 11.25 -1.01 2.95
N ASP A 45 12.35 -1.74 3.06
CA ASP A 45 13.70 -1.19 3.10
C ASP A 45 14.36 -1.34 1.74
N LYS A 46 14.83 -0.22 1.20
CA LYS A 46 15.59 -0.14 -0.06
C LYS A 46 14.93 -0.82 -1.25
N VAL A 47 13.61 -0.72 -1.39
CA VAL A 47 12.88 -1.30 -2.53
C VAL A 47 12.96 -0.39 -3.77
N TYR A 48 13.01 -0.98 -4.95
CA TYR A 48 13.16 -0.24 -6.22
C TYR A 48 11.88 -0.32 -7.05
N LEU A 49 11.63 0.71 -7.87
CA LEU A 49 10.57 0.67 -8.87
C LEU A 49 10.98 -0.25 -10.03
N GLN A 50 10.09 -1.17 -10.41
CA GLN A 50 10.30 -2.12 -11.50
C GLN A 50 10.61 -1.38 -12.82
N GLY A 51 11.79 -1.65 -13.39
CA GLY A 51 12.26 -1.03 -14.64
C GLY A 51 12.64 0.44 -14.51
N LYS A 52 12.81 0.94 -13.28
CA LYS A 52 13.18 2.33 -12.92
C LYS A 52 14.18 2.35 -11.77
N GLU A 53 15.10 1.40 -11.76
CA GLU A 53 16.02 1.20 -10.63
C GLU A 53 17.09 2.30 -10.53
N ASP A 54 17.29 3.06 -11.60
CA ASP A 54 18.11 4.27 -11.69
C ASP A 54 17.55 5.44 -10.87
N MET A 55 16.25 5.45 -10.54
CA MET A 55 15.61 6.47 -9.71
C MET A 55 15.99 6.38 -8.22
N GLY A 56 16.75 5.35 -7.83
CA GLY A 56 17.13 5.11 -6.45
C GLY A 56 16.13 4.23 -5.69
N SER A 57 16.49 3.93 -4.45
CA SER A 57 15.73 3.04 -3.58
C SER A 57 14.78 3.81 -2.66
N PHE A 58 13.63 3.21 -2.37
CA PHE A 58 12.62 3.75 -1.48
C PHE A 58 12.67 3.01 -0.15
N THR A 59 12.55 3.77 0.94
CA THR A 59 12.44 3.22 2.30
C THR A 59 11.29 3.88 3.03
N PHE A 60 10.28 3.10 3.38
CA PHE A 60 9.07 3.57 4.04
C PHE A 60 8.43 2.46 4.88
N GLN A 61 7.52 2.84 5.78
CA GLN A 61 6.88 1.91 6.71
C GLN A 61 5.43 2.27 6.98
N ALA A 62 4.67 1.29 7.43
CA ALA A 62 3.39 1.47 8.11
C ALA A 62 3.50 0.91 9.53
N ALA A 63 3.03 1.67 10.51
CA ALA A 63 2.94 1.27 11.90
C ALA A 63 1.47 1.34 12.36
N LEU A 64 0.97 0.23 12.90
CA LEU A 64 -0.38 0.09 13.44
C LEU A 64 -0.28 0.00 14.96
N HIS A 65 -0.75 1.02 15.64
CA HIS A 65 -0.74 1.06 17.10
C HIS A 65 -2.01 0.43 17.68
N SER A 66 -1.86 -0.26 18.81
CA SER A 66 -2.97 -0.78 19.61
C SER A 66 -3.98 0.29 20.05
N SER A 67 -3.58 1.57 20.06
CA SER A 67 -4.48 2.70 20.32
C SER A 67 -5.37 3.09 19.14
N GLY A 68 -5.28 2.41 18.00
CA GLY A 68 -6.00 2.73 16.77
C GLY A 68 -5.30 3.79 15.89
N ARG A 69 -4.15 4.31 16.30
CA ARG A 69 -3.33 5.21 15.48
C ARG A 69 -2.65 4.42 14.35
N ILE A 70 -2.59 5.01 13.17
CA ILE A 70 -1.83 4.50 12.03
C ILE A 70 -0.79 5.55 11.65
N VAL A 71 0.46 5.14 11.49
CA VAL A 71 1.55 6.03 11.10
C VAL A 71 2.23 5.49 9.85
N PHE A 72 2.27 6.31 8.80
CA PHE A 72 3.10 6.06 7.63
C PHE A 72 4.39 6.86 7.75
N GLY A 73 5.53 6.18 7.73
CA GLY A 73 6.84 6.80 7.82
C GLY A 73 7.58 6.73 6.49
N TYR A 74 8.19 7.83 6.08
CA TYR A 74 8.92 7.96 4.82
C TYR A 74 10.36 8.35 5.12
N LYS A 75 11.25 7.36 5.14
CA LYS A 75 12.68 7.58 5.41
C LYS A 75 13.38 8.10 4.15
N GLU A 76 13.15 7.44 3.02
CA GLU A 76 13.83 7.72 1.77
C GLU A 76 12.84 7.61 0.60
N ILE A 77 12.61 8.73 -0.08
CA ILE A 77 11.74 8.90 -1.25
C ILE A 77 12.57 9.69 -2.28
N PRO A 78 13.35 9.01 -3.14
CA PRO A 78 14.40 9.64 -3.95
C PRO A 78 13.85 10.49 -5.11
N VAL A 79 12.60 10.30 -5.50
CA VAL A 79 11.89 11.09 -6.51
C VAL A 79 10.49 11.47 -6.01
N PRO A 80 9.93 12.63 -6.41
CA PRO A 80 8.56 12.99 -6.06
C PRO A 80 7.57 11.90 -6.49
N VAL A 81 6.61 11.55 -5.61
CA VAL A 81 5.64 10.47 -5.89
C VAL A 81 4.82 10.74 -7.16
N LEU A 82 4.57 12.01 -7.48
CA LEU A 82 3.90 12.45 -8.72
C LEU A 82 4.64 12.04 -10.02
N GLN A 83 5.94 11.74 -9.95
CA GLN A 83 6.74 11.29 -11.09
C GLN A 83 6.69 9.77 -11.30
N ILE A 84 6.08 9.03 -10.37
CA ILE A 84 5.95 7.58 -10.49
C ILE A 84 4.81 7.25 -11.45
N SER A 85 5.11 6.46 -12.48
CA SER A 85 4.11 6.08 -13.48
C SER A 85 3.02 5.18 -12.90
N ALA A 86 1.75 5.58 -13.10
CA ALA A 86 0.58 4.78 -12.74
C ALA A 86 0.10 3.85 -13.87
N SER A 87 0.80 3.78 -15.01
CA SER A 87 0.34 3.06 -16.21
C SER A 87 0.31 1.53 -16.06
N GLN A 88 1.28 0.96 -15.35
CA GLN A 88 1.38 -0.49 -15.14
C GLN A 88 0.79 -0.93 -13.81
N HIS A 89 0.91 -0.08 -12.79
CA HIS A 89 0.45 -0.32 -11.44
C HIS A 89 -0.07 0.99 -10.84
N PRO A 90 -1.19 0.98 -10.11
CA PRO A 90 -1.67 2.17 -9.42
C PRO A 90 -0.62 2.71 -8.44
N VAL A 91 -0.58 4.04 -8.33
CA VAL A 91 0.20 4.76 -7.31
C VAL A 91 -0.79 5.32 -6.29
N LYS A 92 -0.73 4.83 -5.05
CA LYS A 92 -1.69 5.18 -3.99
C LYS A 92 -0.99 5.32 -2.64
N ALA A 93 -1.51 6.18 -1.79
CA ALA A 93 -1.15 6.22 -0.37
C ALA A 93 -2.42 6.51 0.43
N GLY A 94 -2.66 5.75 1.49
CA GLY A 94 -3.88 5.88 2.29
C GLY A 94 -4.44 4.57 2.83
N LEU A 95 -5.73 4.63 3.17
CA LEU A 95 -6.53 3.55 3.73
C LEU A 95 -7.74 3.29 2.83
N SER A 96 -8.10 2.04 2.62
CA SER A 96 -9.29 1.67 1.86
C SER A 96 -9.88 0.38 2.42
N ASP A 97 -11.21 0.38 2.58
CA ASP A 97 -11.97 -0.81 2.93
C ASP A 97 -12.97 -1.17 1.84
N ALA A 98 -13.00 -2.44 1.48
CA ALA A 98 -13.85 -2.97 0.44
C ALA A 98 -14.10 -4.47 0.66
N PHE A 99 -15.21 -4.96 0.14
CA PHE A 99 -15.51 -6.39 0.10
C PHE A 99 -15.94 -6.80 -1.31
N MET A 100 -15.84 -8.11 -1.58
CA MET A 100 -16.19 -8.70 -2.87
C MET A 100 -17.33 -9.69 -2.69
N VAL A 101 -18.35 -9.55 -3.52
CA VAL A 101 -19.44 -10.52 -3.66
C VAL A 101 -19.23 -11.33 -4.92
N LEU A 102 -19.28 -12.66 -4.78
CA LEU A 102 -19.22 -13.58 -5.90
C LEU A 102 -20.65 -13.99 -6.31
N ASN A 103 -21.00 -13.79 -7.57
CA ASN A 103 -22.18 -14.39 -8.18
C ASN A 103 -21.80 -15.79 -8.71
N PRO A 104 -22.32 -16.87 -8.11
CA PRO A 104 -21.95 -18.23 -8.47
C PRO A 104 -22.68 -18.75 -9.72
N SER A 105 -23.60 -17.96 -10.32
CA SER A 105 -24.39 -18.42 -11.46
C SER A 105 -23.50 -18.82 -12.64
N PRO A 106 -23.67 -20.03 -13.20
CA PRO A 106 -22.88 -20.50 -14.34
C PRO A 106 -23.13 -19.66 -15.59
N ASP A 107 -24.30 -19.04 -15.73
CA ASP A 107 -24.72 -18.24 -16.89
C ASP A 107 -24.04 -16.85 -16.93
N VAL A 108 -23.44 -16.42 -15.83
CA VAL A 108 -22.72 -15.14 -15.76
C VAL A 108 -21.28 -15.38 -16.23
N PRO A 109 -20.78 -14.61 -17.22
CA PRO A 109 -19.38 -14.65 -17.63
C PRO A 109 -18.46 -14.43 -16.44
N GLU A 110 -17.34 -15.15 -16.37
CA GLU A 110 -16.41 -15.10 -15.22
C GLU A 110 -15.95 -13.67 -14.86
N SER A 111 -15.77 -12.82 -15.87
CA SER A 111 -15.44 -11.40 -15.72
C SER A 111 -16.51 -10.56 -14.99
N ARG A 112 -17.77 -11.02 -14.99
CA ARG A 112 -18.92 -10.37 -14.32
C ARG A 112 -19.38 -11.10 -13.07
N ARG A 113 -18.73 -12.21 -12.69
CA ARG A 113 -19.08 -12.95 -11.47
C ARG A 113 -18.66 -12.24 -10.19
N ARG A 114 -17.88 -11.17 -10.26
CA ARG A 114 -17.32 -10.49 -9.09
C ARG A 114 -17.76 -9.04 -9.07
N THR A 115 -18.38 -8.64 -7.97
CA THR A 115 -18.74 -7.24 -7.70
C THR A 115 -17.98 -6.78 -6.47
N ILE A 116 -17.26 -5.66 -6.59
CA ILE A 116 -16.53 -5.05 -5.48
C ILE A 116 -17.36 -3.87 -4.98
N TYR A 117 -17.54 -3.83 -3.66
CA TYR A 117 -18.20 -2.73 -2.96
C TYR A 117 -17.15 -2.06 -2.08
N GLU A 118 -16.82 -0.82 -2.41
CA GLU A 118 -15.93 0.02 -1.60
C GLU A 118 -16.77 0.80 -0.59
N TYR A 119 -16.42 0.70 0.70
CA TYR A 119 -17.12 1.40 1.77
C TYR A 119 -16.55 2.78 1.99
N HIS A 120 -15.24 2.83 2.20
CA HIS A 120 -14.58 4.06 2.58
C HIS A 120 -13.14 4.08 2.12
N ARG A 121 -12.69 5.28 1.76
CA ARG A 121 -11.30 5.54 1.40
C ARG A 121 -10.83 6.84 2.01
N VAL A 122 -9.65 6.78 2.60
CA VAL A 122 -8.88 7.96 3.03
C VAL A 122 -7.64 8.02 2.15
N GLU A 123 -7.62 8.98 1.22
CA GLU A 123 -6.48 9.19 0.32
C GLU A 123 -5.54 10.26 0.88
N LEU A 124 -4.24 9.99 0.80
CA LEU A 124 -3.23 10.98 1.08
C LEU A 124 -2.88 11.76 -0.17
N ASP A 125 -2.65 13.06 0.01
CA ASP A 125 -2.05 13.89 -1.03
C ASP A 125 -0.60 13.46 -1.25
N THR A 126 -0.38 12.74 -2.34
CA THR A 126 0.94 12.19 -2.70
C THR A 126 1.97 13.27 -2.99
N SER A 127 1.57 14.51 -3.28
CA SER A 127 2.50 15.64 -3.45
C SER A 127 3.22 16.00 -2.15
N ARG A 128 2.67 15.60 -1.00
CA ARG A 128 3.23 15.89 0.34
C ARG A 128 4.09 14.75 0.89
N ILE A 129 4.20 13.63 0.17
CA ILE A 129 5.04 12.50 0.57
C ILE A 129 6.48 12.78 0.13
N THR A 130 7.34 13.07 1.11
CA THR A 130 8.78 13.34 0.91
C THR A 130 9.63 12.53 1.86
N SER A 131 10.94 12.44 1.61
CA SER A 131 11.88 11.88 2.57
C SER A 131 11.82 12.59 3.92
N LEU A 132 12.15 11.85 4.98
CA LEU A 132 12.18 12.33 6.37
C LEU A 132 10.84 12.93 6.83
N SER A 133 9.73 12.35 6.38
CA SER A 133 8.39 12.78 6.75
C SER A 133 7.56 11.62 7.30
N ALA A 134 6.45 11.94 7.94
CA ALA A 134 5.46 10.97 8.36
C ALA A 134 4.05 11.54 8.23
N VAL A 135 3.09 10.64 8.03
CA VAL A 135 1.65 10.96 8.08
C VAL A 135 1.02 10.11 9.18
N GLU A 136 0.19 10.75 9.98
CA GLU A 136 -0.48 10.13 11.11
C GLU A 136 -2.00 10.20 10.94
N PHE A 137 -2.65 9.05 11.09
CA PHE A 137 -4.09 8.93 11.23
C PHE A 137 -4.41 8.72 12.70
N THR A 138 -5.26 9.58 13.23
CA THR A 138 -5.78 9.48 14.60
C THR A 138 -7.21 8.98 14.56
N PRO A 139 -7.58 8.00 15.40
CA PRO A 139 -8.96 7.57 15.51
C PRO A 139 -9.80 8.73 16.04
N LEU A 140 -11.02 8.87 15.54
CA LEU A 140 -12.00 9.79 16.10
C LEU A 140 -12.41 9.31 17.50
N PRO A 141 -12.78 10.22 18.42
CA PRO A 141 -13.35 9.85 19.71
C PRO A 141 -14.57 8.93 19.52
N SER A 142 -14.68 7.91 20.38
CA SER A 142 -15.82 6.99 20.47
C SER A 142 -16.90 7.51 21.39
#